data_AF-G5S3Q5-F1
#
_entry.id   AF-G5S3Q5-F1
#
_cell.length_a   1.000
_cell.length_b   1.000
_cell.length_c   1.000
_cell.angle_alpha   90.00
_cell.angle_beta   90.00
_cell.angle_gamma   90.00
#
_symmetry.space_group_name_H-M   'P 1'
#
loop_
_entity.id
_entity.type
_entity.pdbx_description
1 polymer ?
#
loop_
_entity_poly.entity_id
_entity_poly.type
_entity_poly.pdbx_seq_one_letter_code
_entity_poly.pdbx_strand_id
1 'polypeptide(L)'
;MVLQTHHPEHPLLQTLLYKGYDAFAEQALAERQTLQLPPWTSHVIIRAEDHNNQQAPVFLQQLRNLIQASPLSDDKLWILGPVPALAPKRGQ
;
A
#
# COMPACT_ATOMS: atom_id res chain seq x y z
N MET A 1 13.42 24.87 -13.33
CA MET A 1 12.84 23.97 -12.30
C MET A 1 13.93 23.70 -11.28
N VAL A 2 13.64 23.86 -9.99
CA VAL A 2 14.59 23.55 -8.89
C VAL A 2 13.98 22.43 -8.07
N LEU A 3 14.76 21.38 -7.81
CA LEU A 3 14.38 20.27 -6.94
C LEU A 3 15.13 20.39 -5.62
N GLN A 4 14.41 20.37 -4.50
CA GLN A 4 14.99 20.38 -3.15
C GLN A 4 14.64 19.06 -2.45
N THR A 5 15.67 18.29 -2.09
CA THR A 5 15.54 17.02 -1.38
C THR A 5 16.73 16.85 -0.44
N HIS A 6 16.55 16.11 0.65
CA HIS A 6 17.64 15.72 1.54
C HIS A 6 18.46 14.54 0.99
N HIS A 7 17.97 13.86 -0.06
CA HIS A 7 18.59 12.67 -0.66
C HIS A 7 18.77 12.85 -2.18
N PRO A 8 19.60 13.81 -2.63
CA PRO A 8 19.86 14.02 -4.05
C PRO A 8 20.48 12.78 -4.72
N GLU A 9 21.21 11.95 -3.98
CA GLU A 9 21.90 10.74 -4.43
C GLU A 9 20.97 9.53 -4.67
N HIS A 10 19.67 9.63 -4.35
CA HIS A 10 18.76 8.49 -4.42
C HIS A 10 18.72 7.88 -5.84
N PRO A 11 18.93 6.55 -6.01
CA PRO A 11 19.10 5.93 -7.34
C PRO A 11 17.96 6.21 -8.31
N LEU A 12 16.70 6.02 -7.90
CA LEU A 12 15.54 6.33 -8.75
C LEU A 12 15.47 7.80 -9.16
N LEU A 13 15.88 8.72 -8.27
CA LEU A 13 15.85 10.15 -8.56
C LEU A 13 16.91 10.51 -9.61
N GLN A 14 18.11 9.96 -9.44
CA GLN A 14 19.20 10.10 -10.41
C GLN A 14 18.79 9.55 -11.79
N THR A 15 18.17 8.36 -11.83
CA THR A 15 17.65 7.78 -13.08
C THR A 15 16.62 8.69 -13.73
N LEU A 16 15.66 9.24 -12.97
CA LEU A 16 14.65 10.14 -13.52
C LEU A 16 15.26 11.42 -14.10
N LEU A 17 16.21 12.04 -13.39
CA LEU A 17 16.81 13.32 -13.79
C LEU A 17 17.74 13.20 -15.00
N TYR A 18 18.50 12.11 -15.09
CA TYR A 18 19.58 11.98 -16.10
C TYR A 18 19.28 10.98 -17.22
N LYS A 19 18.31 10.08 -17.04
CA LYS A 19 17.93 9.05 -18.03
C LYS A 19 16.47 9.15 -18.49
N GLY A 20 15.68 10.02 -17.88
CA GLY A 20 14.30 10.29 -18.27
C GLY A 20 13.29 9.30 -17.67
N TYR A 21 12.03 9.48 -18.07
CA TYR A 21 10.88 8.78 -17.46
C TYR A 21 10.88 7.28 -17.72
N ASP A 22 11.14 6.83 -18.95
CA ASP A 22 11.03 5.41 -19.30
C ASP A 22 12.01 4.55 -18.52
N ALA A 23 13.29 4.99 -18.45
CA ALA A 23 14.31 4.32 -17.64
C ALA A 23 13.95 4.29 -16.14
N PHE A 24 13.33 5.37 -15.63
CA PHE A 24 12.82 5.40 -14.26
C PHE A 24 11.65 4.42 -14.07
N ALA A 25 10.71 4.37 -15.02
CA ALA A 25 9.54 3.53 -14.95
C ALA A 25 9.91 2.04 -14.95
N GLU A 26 10.87 1.63 -15.80
CA GLU A 26 11.42 0.28 -15.80
C GLU A 26 12.02 -0.10 -14.44
N GLN A 27 12.87 0.78 -13.88
CA GLN A 27 13.50 0.52 -12.59
C GLN A 27 12.47 0.46 -11.45
N ALA A 28 11.54 1.41 -11.40
CA ALA A 28 10.50 1.46 -10.38
C ALA A 28 9.52 0.28 -10.48
N LEU A 29 9.28 -0.22 -11.70
CA LEU A 29 8.41 -1.37 -11.94
C LEU A 29 9.10 -2.69 -11.52
N ALA A 30 10.41 -2.81 -11.74
CA ALA A 30 11.22 -3.90 -11.22
C ALA A 30 11.24 -3.92 -9.68
N GLU A 31 11.43 -2.77 -9.03
CA GLU A 31 11.37 -2.64 -7.57
C GLU A 31 9.98 -3.02 -7.02
N ARG A 32 8.89 -2.65 -7.70
CA ARG A 32 7.55 -3.09 -7.29
C ARG A 32 7.34 -4.60 -7.42
N GLN A 33 7.99 -5.25 -8.39
CA GLN A 33 7.90 -6.71 -8.55
C GLN A 33 8.52 -7.44 -7.36
N THR A 34 9.71 -7.02 -6.93
CA THR A 34 10.41 -7.65 -5.80
C THR A 34 9.63 -7.48 -4.49
N LEU A 35 8.92 -6.37 -4.35
CA LEU A 35 8.08 -6.06 -3.20
C LEU A 35 6.63 -6.60 -3.31
N GLN A 36 6.29 -7.30 -4.39
CA GLN A 36 4.94 -7.83 -4.65
C GLN A 36 3.85 -6.73 -4.58
N LEU A 37 4.11 -5.57 -5.18
CA LEU A 37 3.20 -4.44 -5.26
C LEU A 37 2.54 -4.35 -6.65
N PRO A 38 1.37 -3.68 -6.78
CA PRO A 38 0.75 -3.43 -8.08
C PRO A 38 1.72 -2.74 -9.06
N PRO A 39 1.76 -3.12 -10.35
CA PRO A 39 0.76 -3.94 -11.05
C PRO A 39 0.95 -5.46 -10.95
N TRP A 40 1.97 -5.93 -10.21
CA TRP A 40 2.30 -7.36 -10.15
C TRP A 40 1.36 -8.16 -9.25
N THR A 41 0.71 -7.49 -8.31
CA THR A 41 -0.34 -8.02 -7.45
C THR A 41 -1.58 -7.14 -7.50
N SER A 42 -2.72 -7.70 -7.11
CA SER A 42 -3.98 -6.95 -6.98
C SER A 42 -4.20 -6.59 -5.51
N HIS A 43 -4.44 -5.31 -5.23
CA HIS A 43 -4.70 -4.82 -3.88
C HIS A 43 -6.15 -4.37 -3.75
N VAL A 44 -6.81 -4.79 -2.65
CA VAL A 44 -8.14 -4.33 -2.26
C VAL A 44 -8.03 -3.75 -0.85
N ILE A 45 -8.64 -2.58 -0.63
CA ILE A 45 -8.68 -1.93 0.68
C ILE A 45 -10.14 -1.91 1.15
N ILE A 46 -10.38 -2.48 2.33
CA ILE A 46 -11.67 -2.41 3.01
C ILE A 46 -11.55 -1.41 4.15
N ARG A 47 -12.43 -0.41 4.16
CA ARG A 47 -12.47 0.65 5.17
C ARG A 47 -13.76 0.55 5.97
N ALA A 48 -13.66 0.73 7.28
CA ALA A 48 -14.80 0.87 8.17
C ALA A 48 -14.54 2.05 9.12
N GLU A 49 -15.60 2.78 9.44
CA GLU A 49 -15.56 3.93 10.34
C GLU A 49 -16.74 3.81 11.32
N ASP A 50 -16.52 4.17 12.57
CA ASP A 50 -17.54 4.19 13.61
C ASP A 50 -17.33 5.41 14.53
N HIS A 51 -18.34 5.79 15.31
CA HIS A 51 -18.29 7.03 16.09
C HIS A 51 -17.19 7.03 17.16
N ASN A 52 -16.95 5.90 17.83
CA ASN A 52 -16.12 5.81 19.02
C ASN A 52 -14.89 4.88 18.88
N ASN A 53 -14.53 4.44 17.67
CA ASN A 53 -13.37 3.57 17.40
C ASN A 53 -13.39 2.22 18.14
N GLN A 54 -14.56 1.65 18.39
CA GLN A 54 -14.74 0.37 19.08
C GLN A 54 -15.28 -0.73 18.16
N GLN A 55 -16.28 -0.42 17.35
CA GLN A 55 -16.96 -1.36 16.48
C GLN A 55 -16.25 -1.54 15.15
N ALA A 56 -15.72 -0.47 14.55
CA ALA A 56 -15.07 -0.56 13.24
C ALA A 56 -13.85 -1.50 13.23
N PRO A 57 -12.92 -1.43 14.20
CA PRO A 57 -11.80 -2.38 14.26
C PRO A 57 -12.26 -3.83 14.48
N VAL A 58 -13.27 -4.05 15.32
CA VAL A 58 -13.83 -5.39 15.60
C VAL A 58 -14.46 -5.99 14.34
N PHE A 59 -15.26 -5.21 13.62
CA PHE A 59 -15.85 -5.61 12.34
C PHE A 59 -14.77 -6.02 11.33
N LEU A 60 -13.73 -5.19 11.14
CA LEU A 60 -12.65 -5.49 10.19
C LEU A 60 -11.86 -6.73 10.61
N GLN A 61 -11.68 -6.97 11.91
CA GLN A 61 -11.03 -8.18 12.40
C GLN A 61 -11.87 -9.44 12.12
N GLN A 62 -13.18 -9.38 12.32
CA GLN A 62 -14.09 -10.48 11.98
C GLN A 62 -14.09 -10.76 10.48
N LEU A 63 -14.14 -9.71 9.66
CA LEU A 63 -14.07 -9.83 8.20
C LEU A 63 -12.76 -10.45 7.74
N ARG A 64 -11.62 -10.05 8.32
CA ARG A 64 -10.32 -10.69 8.07
C ARG A 64 -10.41 -12.20 8.33
N ASN A 65 -10.92 -12.60 9.49
CA ASN A 65 -11.02 -14.03 9.84
C ASN A 65 -11.91 -14.79 8.84
N LEU A 66 -13.02 -14.18 8.41
CA LEU A 66 -13.93 -14.77 7.42
C LEU A 66 -13.24 -14.99 6.06
N ILE A 67 -12.49 -13.98 5.59
CA ILE A 67 -11.75 -14.07 4.32
C ILE A 67 -10.68 -15.17 4.44
N GLN A 68 -9.93 -15.23 5.54
CA GLN A 68 -8.92 -16.28 5.75
C GLN A 68 -9.52 -17.69 5.80
N ALA A 69 -10.74 -17.84 6.30
CA ALA A 69 -11.45 -19.13 6.35
C ALA A 69 -12.08 -19.54 5.00
N SER A 70 -12.04 -18.69 3.97
CA SER A 70 -12.58 -19.01 2.65
C SER A 70 -11.89 -20.23 2.05
N PRO A 71 -12.62 -21.18 1.43
CA PRO A 71 -12.03 -22.33 0.75
C PRO A 71 -11.20 -21.95 -0.48
N LEU A 72 -11.33 -20.71 -0.96
CA LEU A 72 -10.55 -20.17 -2.07
C LEU A 72 -9.26 -19.48 -1.62
N SER A 73 -9.04 -19.33 -0.32
CA SER A 73 -7.83 -18.70 0.21
C SER A 73 -6.64 -19.64 0.04
N ASP A 74 -5.56 -19.11 -0.54
CA ASP A 74 -4.29 -19.79 -0.73
C ASP A 74 -3.13 -18.98 -0.12
N ASP A 75 -1.91 -19.51 -0.19
CA ASP A 75 -0.70 -18.89 0.37
C ASP A 75 -0.33 -17.55 -0.30
N LYS A 76 -0.96 -17.22 -1.44
CA LYS A 76 -0.73 -15.97 -2.17
C LYS A 76 -1.62 -14.83 -1.67
N LEU A 77 -2.68 -15.14 -0.94
CA LEU A 77 -3.54 -14.13 -0.34
C LEU A 77 -2.92 -13.56 0.94
N TRP A 78 -2.48 -12.31 0.89
CA TRP A 78 -1.99 -11.60 2.07
C TRP A 78 -3.05 -10.61 2.58
N ILE A 79 -3.31 -10.65 3.89
CA ILE A 79 -4.23 -9.72 4.55
C ILE A 79 -3.48 -8.96 5.63
N LEU A 80 -3.31 -7.65 5.41
CA LEU A 80 -2.64 -6.71 6.31
C LEU A 80 -3.67 -5.95 7.14
N GLY A 81 -3.41 -5.78 8.44
CA GLY A 81 -4.30 -5.06 9.37
C GLY A 81 -5.28 -5.93 10.16
N PRO A 82 -6.33 -5.36 10.77
CA PRO A 82 -6.77 -3.97 10.64
C PRO A 82 -5.74 -2.98 11.17
N VAL A 83 -5.57 -1.86 10.46
CA VAL A 83 -4.73 -0.73 10.89
C VAL A 83 -5.55 0.55 10.82
N PRO A 84 -5.30 1.54 11.71
CA PRO A 84 -5.94 2.84 11.58
C PRO A 84 -5.55 3.50 10.25
N ALA A 85 -6.47 4.27 9.66
CA ALA A 85 -6.16 5.04 8.46
C ALA A 85 -5.10 6.11 8.75
N LEU A 86 -4.19 6.34 7.79
CA LEU A 86 -3.16 7.38 7.89
C LEU A 86 -3.72 8.79 8.11
N ALA A 87 -4.94 9.04 7.63
CA ALA A 87 -5.71 10.21 8.03
C ALA A 87 -6.60 9.82 9.22
N PRO A 88 -6.30 10.25 10.46
CA PRO A 88 -7.21 10.08 11.57
C PRO A 88 -8.53 10.81 11.26
N LYS A 89 -9.63 10.33 11.84
CA LYS A 89 -10.96 10.94 11.71
C LYS A 89 -10.87 12.46 11.79
N ARG A 90 -11.42 13.15 10.78
CA ARG A 90 -11.66 14.59 10.89
C ARG A 90 -12.64 14.77 12.05
N GLY A 91 -12.21 15.49 13.08
CA GLY A 91 -13.07 15.83 14.21
C GLY A 91 -14.33 16.53 13.71
N GLN A 92 -15.47 16.13 14.26
CA GLN A 92 -16.63 17.01 14.37
C GLN A 92 -16.59 17.64 15.76
#